data_AF-J7LAN3-F1
#
_entry.id   AF-J7LAN3-F1
#
_cell.length_a   1.000
_cell.length_b   1.000
_cell.length_c   1.000
_cell.angle_alpha   90.00
_cell.angle_beta   90.00
_cell.angle_gamma   90.00
#
_symmetry.space_group_name_H-M   'P 1'
#
loop_
_entity.id
_entity.type
_entity.pdbx_description
1 polymer ?
#
loop_
_entity_poly.entity_id
_entity_poly.type
_entity_poly.pdbx_seq_one_letter_code
_entity_poly.pdbx_strand_id
1 'polypeptide(L)'
;MPDDEEKRSVPRKVRERDLEFQVSRSGRRRPARRAEGTAPPGRRAGRTAGTAVSGLFERNKDVTDGDDIDPHGSRHMTAITFDHTATGYGLPHVRCLAHAARLAYKDETEVEETARGWGFDRVRSFRVPLSRPFVLEDTQAYVMAGDDMIVIAFRGTEPEQVRDWLSDVNAPQVREHSCEGRVHWGFQRALDAVYSELSGTLREFRDSDQTVWVTGHSLGGALAMLAAARLHFADDVLADGVYTFGQPRTCDPALARAYEQAFQGRMYRFVNNNDIVAQVPPEPLYRHVSEVRHIDAGGRIREKPMSVLGGLTDSFEGHTADVFSPGADALRDHSMNAYITHLDAAAR
;
A
#
# COMPACT_ATOMS: atom_id res chain seq x y z
N MET A 1 -10.77 27.83 66.40
CA MET A 1 -10.31 28.34 67.72
C MET A 1 -11.47 28.32 68.70
N PRO A 2 -11.60 27.28 69.52
CA PRO A 2 -10.91 25.97 69.44
C PRO A 2 -11.63 25.00 68.49
N ASP A 3 -10.99 23.87 68.18
CA ASP A 3 -11.16 23.18 66.90
C ASP A 3 -11.64 21.70 67.05
N ASP A 4 -10.88 20.60 67.12
CA ASP A 4 -9.43 20.33 66.95
C ASP A 4 -9.21 18.95 66.26
N GLU A 5 -8.07 18.84 65.58
CA GLU A 5 -7.40 17.69 64.93
C GLU A 5 -7.55 16.25 65.50
N GLU A 6 -7.40 15.25 64.62
CA GLU A 6 -6.22 14.35 64.73
C GLU A 6 -5.58 14.05 63.36
N LYS A 7 -4.27 13.82 63.38
CA LYS A 7 -3.40 13.53 62.22
C LYS A 7 -3.01 12.03 62.23
N ARG A 8 -2.68 11.46 61.06
CA ARG A 8 -1.64 10.43 60.79
C ARG A 8 -1.80 9.86 59.36
N SER A 9 -0.78 9.42 58.64
CA SER A 9 0.67 9.77 58.64
C SER A 9 1.32 9.11 57.42
N VAL A 10 1.95 9.89 56.54
CA VAL A 10 2.70 9.35 55.38
C VAL A 10 4.13 8.98 55.79
N PRO A 11 4.67 7.86 55.28
CA PRO A 11 6.09 7.78 54.95
C PRO A 11 6.32 7.45 53.47
N ARG A 12 7.07 8.31 52.77
CA ARG A 12 7.62 8.03 51.44
C ARG A 12 8.61 6.87 51.49
N LYS A 13 8.75 6.10 50.41
CA LYS A 13 10.08 5.65 49.97
C LYS A 13 10.17 5.47 48.45
N VAL A 14 10.98 6.33 47.84
CA VAL A 14 11.45 6.23 46.45
C VAL A 14 12.37 5.02 46.32
N ARG A 15 12.30 4.32 45.18
CA ARG A 15 13.45 3.69 44.53
C ARG A 15 13.26 3.72 43.01
N GLU A 16 14.00 4.59 42.32
CA GLU A 16 14.41 4.30 40.95
C GLU A 16 15.20 2.97 40.89
N ARG A 17 15.29 2.40 39.69
CA ARG A 17 16.30 1.40 39.34
C ARG A 17 16.78 1.64 37.91
N ASP A 18 17.83 2.43 37.80
CA ASP A 18 18.71 2.39 36.64
C ASP A 18 19.30 0.98 36.50
N LEU A 19 19.46 0.52 35.26
CA LEU A 19 20.22 -0.70 34.95
C LEU A 19 20.93 -0.52 33.60
N GLU A 20 21.87 0.42 33.59
CA GLU A 20 22.81 0.61 32.48
C GLU A 20 24.14 -0.14 32.72
N PHE A 21 24.89 -0.36 31.65
CA PHE A 21 26.24 -0.95 31.60
C PHE A 21 26.45 -2.38 32.13
N GLN A 22 26.82 -3.27 31.20
CA GLN A 22 28.22 -3.71 31.17
C GLN A 22 28.73 -3.93 29.74
N VAL A 23 29.70 -3.10 29.33
CA VAL A 23 30.47 -3.29 28.09
C VAL A 23 31.77 -4.02 28.43
N SER A 24 31.98 -5.21 27.87
CA SER A 24 33.26 -5.93 27.98
C SER A 24 34.09 -5.78 26.69
N ARG A 25 35.30 -5.22 26.81
CA ARG A 25 36.25 -5.07 25.71
C ARG A 25 37.42 -6.05 25.85
N SER A 26 37.44 -7.13 25.08
CA SER A 26 38.67 -7.83 24.69
C SER A 26 38.46 -8.58 23.37
N GLY A 27 39.43 -8.67 22.46
CA GLY A 27 40.73 -7.98 22.39
C GLY A 27 41.28 -7.97 20.95
N ARG A 28 42.19 -7.04 20.62
CA ARG A 28 42.75 -6.92 19.26
C ARG A 28 43.70 -8.08 18.94
N ARG A 29 43.47 -8.78 17.81
CA ARG A 29 44.56 -9.35 16.98
C ARG A 29 44.25 -9.15 15.48
N ARG A 30 45.31 -8.91 14.70
CA ARG A 30 45.35 -8.65 13.25
C ARG A 30 46.65 -9.30 12.72
N PRO A 31 46.82 -9.48 11.40
CA PRO A 31 46.30 -10.61 10.63
C PRO A 31 47.40 -11.62 10.21
N ALA A 32 47.01 -12.77 9.66
CA ALA A 32 47.90 -13.73 8.99
C ALA A 32 47.78 -13.62 7.46
N ARG A 33 48.77 -14.15 6.71
CA ARG A 33 48.96 -13.90 5.26
C ARG A 33 48.44 -15.03 4.36
N ARG A 34 48.18 -14.63 3.10
CA ARG A 34 48.29 -15.38 1.83
C ARG A 34 48.84 -16.81 1.90
N ALA A 35 48.15 -17.73 1.23
CA ALA A 35 48.73 -18.85 0.50
C ALA A 35 48.18 -18.83 -0.95
N GLU A 36 48.92 -19.38 -1.90
CA GLU A 36 48.58 -19.41 -3.35
C GLU A 36 48.52 -20.85 -3.86
N GLY A 37 47.85 -21.05 -5.00
CA GLY A 37 47.71 -22.35 -5.68
C GLY A 37 46.42 -23.12 -5.33
N THR A 38 45.91 -24.00 -6.20
CA THR A 38 46.37 -24.35 -7.56
C THR A 38 45.20 -24.96 -8.35
N ALA A 39 45.07 -24.66 -9.64
CA ALA A 39 44.00 -25.19 -10.50
C ALA A 39 44.54 -25.77 -11.83
N PRO A 40 44.44 -27.09 -12.08
CA PRO A 40 44.77 -27.72 -13.37
C PRO A 40 43.55 -27.80 -14.31
N PRO A 41 43.71 -28.08 -15.62
CA PRO A 41 42.82 -27.48 -16.62
C PRO A 41 41.99 -28.43 -17.50
N GLY A 42 40.80 -27.93 -17.87
CA GLY A 42 40.42 -27.76 -19.29
C GLY A 42 39.72 -28.88 -20.05
N ARG A 43 38.94 -28.46 -21.06
CA ARG A 43 38.76 -29.15 -22.35
C ARG A 43 38.25 -28.18 -23.42
N ARG A 44 38.62 -28.44 -24.68
CA ARG A 44 38.29 -27.64 -25.87
C ARG A 44 37.50 -28.50 -26.86
N ALA A 45 36.40 -27.97 -27.38
CA ALA A 45 35.75 -28.33 -28.65
C ALA A 45 34.87 -27.14 -29.06
N GLY A 46 34.50 -26.93 -30.32
CA GLY A 46 34.88 -27.61 -31.56
C GLY A 46 34.08 -26.99 -32.71
N ARG A 47 34.75 -26.46 -33.74
CA ARG A 47 34.12 -25.69 -34.84
C ARG A 47 33.01 -26.46 -35.58
N THR A 48 32.01 -25.71 -36.03
CA THR A 48 31.51 -25.78 -37.42
C THR A 48 31.10 -24.38 -37.89
N ALA A 49 30.99 -24.18 -39.21
CA ALA A 49 30.58 -22.92 -39.83
C ALA A 49 29.24 -23.10 -40.56
N GLY A 50 28.46 -22.03 -40.66
CA GLY A 50 27.21 -21.97 -41.43
C GLY A 50 27.17 -20.67 -42.25
N THR A 51 26.72 -20.77 -43.50
CA THR A 51 26.81 -19.69 -44.49
C THR A 51 25.70 -18.65 -44.33
N ALA A 52 26.02 -17.38 -44.57
CA ALA A 52 25.02 -16.30 -44.60
C ALA A 52 24.18 -16.32 -45.90
N VAL A 53 22.88 -16.07 -45.77
CA VAL A 53 21.96 -15.71 -46.86
C VAL A 53 21.06 -14.57 -46.35
N SER A 54 20.77 -13.60 -47.22
CA SER A 54 20.12 -12.32 -46.85
C SER A 54 18.64 -12.26 -47.21
N GLY A 55 17.85 -11.52 -46.40
CA GLY A 55 16.43 -11.26 -46.63
C GLY A 55 15.51 -12.28 -45.95
N LEU A 56 14.34 -11.90 -45.40
CA LEU A 56 13.51 -10.72 -45.69
C LEU A 56 13.10 -9.96 -44.41
N PHE A 57 12.59 -8.74 -44.55
CA PHE A 57 11.91 -8.01 -43.46
C PHE A 57 10.59 -8.69 -43.10
N GLU A 58 10.33 -8.84 -41.80
CA GLU A 58 9.08 -8.31 -41.21
C GLU A 58 9.28 -8.05 -39.71
N ARG A 59 8.81 -6.88 -39.24
CA ARG A 59 8.88 -6.49 -37.82
C ARG A 59 7.48 -6.60 -37.24
N ASN A 60 7.22 -7.66 -36.48
CA ASN A 60 6.07 -7.66 -35.58
C ASN A 60 6.25 -6.50 -34.60
N LYS A 61 5.25 -5.62 -34.56
CA LYS A 61 5.27 -4.44 -33.69
C LYS A 61 4.98 -4.84 -32.25
N ASP A 62 5.54 -4.07 -31.34
CA ASP A 62 5.27 -4.13 -29.92
C ASP A 62 3.77 -3.93 -29.64
N VAL A 63 3.22 -4.71 -28.72
CA VAL A 63 1.90 -4.43 -28.13
C VAL A 63 2.15 -3.41 -27.02
N THR A 64 2.06 -2.13 -27.38
CA THR A 64 2.09 -1.02 -26.41
C THR A 64 0.78 -0.96 -25.63
N ASP A 65 0.85 -0.53 -24.38
CA ASP A 65 -0.33 -0.26 -23.55
C ASP A 65 -1.36 0.65 -24.22
N GLY A 66 -2.62 0.42 -23.87
CA GLY A 66 -3.76 1.21 -24.32
C GLY A 66 -3.86 2.56 -23.61
N ASP A 67 -2.90 3.45 -23.83
CA ASP A 67 -3.11 4.90 -23.68
C ASP A 67 -4.25 5.32 -24.63
N ASP A 68 -5.31 5.98 -24.12
CA ASP A 68 -6.38 6.53 -24.97
C ASP A 68 -5.85 7.71 -25.81
N ILE A 69 -5.52 7.44 -27.07
CA ILE A 69 -5.04 8.44 -28.03
C ILE A 69 -6.21 9.13 -28.72
N ASP A 70 -6.48 10.38 -28.32
CA ASP A 70 -7.27 11.33 -29.12
C ASP A 70 -6.64 11.48 -30.52
N PRO A 71 -7.42 11.53 -31.63
CA PRO A 71 -6.91 11.69 -33.00
C PRO A 71 -6.04 12.95 -33.24
N HIS A 72 -5.97 13.89 -32.28
CA HIS A 72 -5.09 15.06 -32.30
C HIS A 72 -3.82 14.94 -31.45
N GLY A 73 -3.57 13.79 -30.80
CA GLY A 73 -2.28 13.45 -30.18
C GLY A 73 -1.89 14.25 -28.92
N SER A 74 -2.86 14.94 -28.30
CA SER A 74 -2.64 15.69 -27.06
C SER A 74 -2.77 14.75 -25.83
N ARG A 75 -1.69 14.56 -25.07
CA ARG A 75 -1.74 13.88 -23.76
C ARG A 75 -2.39 14.77 -22.72
N HIS A 76 -3.72 14.81 -22.70
CA HIS A 76 -4.50 15.45 -21.64
C HIS A 76 -4.53 14.58 -20.37
N MET A 77 -3.43 14.59 -19.61
CA MET A 77 -3.53 14.33 -18.18
C MET A 77 -4.46 15.40 -17.58
N THR A 78 -5.61 15.01 -17.03
CA THR A 78 -6.49 15.96 -16.37
C THR A 78 -5.74 16.58 -15.19
N ALA A 79 -5.56 17.90 -15.20
CA ALA A 79 -4.91 18.58 -14.10
C ALA A 79 -5.63 18.30 -12.77
N ILE A 80 -4.84 18.16 -11.71
CA ILE A 80 -5.30 18.09 -10.33
C ILE A 80 -4.56 19.16 -9.53
N THR A 81 -5.18 19.61 -8.45
CA THR A 81 -4.56 20.53 -7.50
C THR A 81 -4.95 20.04 -6.12
N PHE A 82 -3.97 19.76 -5.26
CA PHE A 82 -4.25 19.42 -3.88
C PHE A 82 -4.74 20.66 -3.15
N ASP A 83 -5.90 20.56 -2.52
CA ASP A 83 -6.27 21.44 -1.41
C ASP A 83 -5.49 20.95 -0.18
N HIS A 84 -4.36 21.60 0.09
CA HIS A 84 -3.50 21.30 1.25
C HIS A 84 -4.19 21.62 2.59
N THR A 85 -5.30 22.37 2.58
CA THR A 85 -6.11 22.71 3.78
C THR A 85 -7.25 21.73 4.05
N ALA A 86 -7.38 20.67 3.24
CA ALA A 86 -8.39 19.64 3.42
C ALA A 86 -8.25 18.94 4.79
N THR A 87 -9.38 18.78 5.50
CA THR A 87 -9.46 18.24 6.87
C THR A 87 -10.44 17.08 7.02
N GLY A 88 -10.98 16.56 5.92
CA GLY A 88 -11.97 15.48 5.93
C GLY A 88 -12.42 15.03 4.54
N TYR A 89 -13.55 14.32 4.48
CA TYR A 89 -14.06 13.74 3.24
C TYR A 89 -14.60 14.77 2.25
N GLY A 90 -14.15 14.70 1.00
CA GLY A 90 -14.73 15.40 -0.14
C GLY A 90 -14.21 14.84 -1.46
N LEU A 91 -15.07 14.73 -2.49
CA LEU A 91 -14.72 14.10 -3.77
C LEU A 91 -13.48 14.71 -4.47
N PRO A 92 -13.22 16.04 -4.44
CA PRO A 92 -11.98 16.60 -4.96
C PRO A 92 -10.72 16.07 -4.26
N HIS A 93 -10.76 15.90 -2.93
CA HIS A 93 -9.65 15.35 -2.17
C HIS A 93 -9.50 13.83 -2.37
N VAL A 94 -10.61 13.08 -2.43
CA VAL A 94 -10.62 11.66 -2.85
C VAL A 94 -9.93 11.48 -4.20
N ARG A 95 -10.27 12.33 -5.19
CA ARG A 95 -9.65 12.34 -6.51
C ARG A 95 -8.14 12.55 -6.40
N CYS A 96 -7.69 13.55 -5.64
CA CYS A 96 -6.26 13.79 -5.43
C CYS A 96 -5.53 12.59 -4.81
N LEU A 97 -6.11 11.94 -3.79
CA LEU A 97 -5.54 10.73 -3.18
C LEU A 97 -5.58 9.50 -4.12
N ALA A 98 -6.53 9.42 -5.05
CA ALA A 98 -6.54 8.40 -6.10
C ALA A 98 -5.41 8.61 -7.12
N HIS A 99 -5.18 9.85 -7.57
CA HIS A 99 -4.04 10.15 -8.44
C HIS A 99 -2.69 9.90 -7.74
N ALA A 100 -2.58 10.14 -6.43
CA ALA A 100 -1.41 9.73 -5.64
C ALA A 100 -1.25 8.20 -5.56
N ALA A 101 -2.34 7.44 -5.37
CA ALA A 101 -2.30 5.97 -5.44
C ALA A 101 -1.86 5.45 -6.81
N ARG A 102 -2.18 6.15 -7.91
CA ARG A 102 -1.63 5.87 -9.25
C ARG A 102 -0.17 6.28 -9.38
N LEU A 103 0.23 7.43 -8.82
CA LEU A 103 1.61 7.92 -8.92
C LEU A 103 2.61 6.93 -8.30
N ALA A 104 2.19 6.16 -7.30
CA ALA A 104 3.01 5.11 -6.69
C ALA A 104 3.42 3.97 -7.66
N TYR A 105 2.84 3.89 -8.87
CA TYR A 105 3.26 2.99 -9.94
C TYR A 105 4.41 3.52 -10.82
N LYS A 106 4.84 4.77 -10.62
CA LYS A 106 5.85 5.43 -11.46
C LYS A 106 7.26 5.32 -10.87
N ASP A 107 8.27 5.69 -11.65
CA ASP A 107 9.63 5.80 -11.13
C ASP A 107 9.81 7.04 -10.26
N GLU A 108 10.86 7.02 -9.44
CA GLU A 108 11.15 8.06 -8.43
C GLU A 108 11.26 9.48 -9.02
N THR A 109 11.70 9.61 -10.28
CA THR A 109 11.79 10.90 -10.97
C THR A 109 10.39 11.46 -11.28
N GLU A 110 9.51 10.64 -11.86
CA GLU A 110 8.14 11.06 -12.17
C GLU A 110 7.33 11.29 -10.88
N VAL A 111 7.58 10.52 -9.81
CA VAL A 111 7.01 10.76 -8.47
C VAL A 111 7.44 12.13 -7.94
N GLU A 112 8.74 12.44 -7.95
CA GLU A 112 9.27 13.72 -7.49
C GLU A 112 8.76 14.92 -8.30
N GLU A 113 8.81 14.85 -9.63
CA GLU A 113 8.38 15.95 -10.52
C GLU A 113 6.87 16.22 -10.38
N THR A 114 6.06 15.15 -10.29
CA THR A 114 4.61 15.26 -10.12
C THR A 114 4.23 15.82 -8.74
N ALA A 115 4.88 15.34 -7.67
CA ALA A 115 4.64 15.81 -6.31
C ALA A 115 4.98 17.31 -6.15
N ARG A 116 6.09 17.77 -6.73
CA ARG A 116 6.45 19.20 -6.80
C ARG A 116 5.41 20.00 -7.58
N GLY A 117 4.89 19.46 -8.70
CA GLY A 117 3.78 20.03 -9.45
C GLY A 117 2.45 20.12 -8.68
N TRP A 118 2.29 19.35 -7.59
CA TRP A 118 1.15 19.38 -6.69
C TRP A 118 1.36 20.24 -5.43
N GLY A 119 2.55 20.83 -5.26
CA GLY A 119 2.89 21.68 -4.11
C GLY A 119 3.52 20.95 -2.91
N PHE A 120 3.97 19.71 -3.09
CA PHE A 120 4.79 19.01 -2.09
C PHE A 120 6.28 19.24 -2.39
N ASP A 121 6.99 19.90 -1.49
CA ASP A 121 8.40 20.28 -1.68
C ASP A 121 9.35 19.13 -1.32
N ARG A 122 8.95 18.31 -0.35
CA ARG A 122 9.69 17.17 0.20
C ARG A 122 9.08 15.86 -0.26
N VAL A 123 9.93 14.95 -0.75
CA VAL A 123 9.56 13.62 -1.22
C VAL A 123 10.62 12.62 -0.78
N ARG A 124 10.21 11.39 -0.47
CA ARG A 124 11.10 10.22 -0.39
C ARG A 124 10.38 8.98 -0.86
N SER A 125 10.99 8.26 -1.80
CA SER A 125 10.49 6.96 -2.26
C SER A 125 11.18 5.82 -1.53
N PHE A 126 10.50 4.68 -1.44
CA PHE A 126 11.00 3.44 -0.87
C PHE A 126 10.78 2.33 -1.89
N ARG A 127 11.82 1.56 -2.18
CA ARG A 127 11.73 0.36 -3.04
C ARG A 127 12.58 -0.76 -2.44
N VAL A 128 11.92 -1.80 -1.94
CA VAL A 128 12.59 -2.96 -1.34
C VAL A 128 12.27 -4.21 -2.17
N PRO A 129 13.23 -4.74 -2.96
CA PRO A 129 13.08 -6.00 -3.66
C PRO A 129 12.84 -7.17 -2.71
N LEU A 130 11.90 -8.05 -3.05
CA LEU A 130 11.49 -9.17 -2.22
C LEU A 130 11.85 -10.51 -2.87
N SER A 131 12.55 -11.34 -2.11
CA SER A 131 13.05 -12.64 -2.59
C SER A 131 12.01 -13.76 -2.44
N ARG A 132 12.06 -14.69 -3.40
CA ARG A 132 11.35 -15.98 -3.38
C ARG A 132 11.45 -16.68 -2.01
N PRO A 133 10.40 -17.37 -1.53
CA PRO A 133 9.21 -17.83 -2.26
C PRO A 133 8.06 -16.81 -2.27
N PHE A 134 8.33 -15.51 -2.19
CA PHE A 134 7.29 -14.49 -2.33
C PHE A 134 6.89 -14.26 -3.80
N VAL A 135 5.61 -13.92 -4.01
CA VAL A 135 5.01 -13.64 -5.32
C VAL A 135 5.34 -12.22 -5.80
N LEU A 136 5.32 -11.26 -4.87
CA LEU A 136 5.61 -9.86 -5.16
C LEU A 136 7.11 -9.67 -5.35
N GLU A 137 7.51 -9.01 -6.44
CA GLU A 137 8.93 -8.78 -6.78
C GLU A 137 9.57 -7.67 -5.94
N ASP A 138 8.80 -6.65 -5.57
CA ASP A 138 9.21 -5.60 -4.64
C ASP A 138 8.03 -5.08 -3.80
N THR A 139 8.32 -4.24 -2.81
CA THR A 139 7.36 -3.32 -2.21
C THR A 139 7.82 -1.90 -2.46
N GLN A 140 6.88 -1.06 -2.91
CA GLN A 140 7.12 0.34 -3.23
C GLN A 140 6.11 1.22 -2.51
N ALA A 141 6.62 2.33 -1.98
CA ALA A 141 5.83 3.39 -1.37
C ALA A 141 6.55 4.73 -1.57
N TYR A 142 5.87 5.84 -1.31
CA TYR A 142 6.51 7.13 -1.11
C TYR A 142 5.81 7.95 -0.02
N VAL A 143 6.53 8.90 0.56
CA VAL A 143 5.98 9.96 1.41
C VAL A 143 6.27 11.29 0.71
N MET A 144 5.24 12.11 0.51
CA MET A 144 5.38 13.50 0.04
C MET A 144 4.80 14.46 1.08
N ALA A 145 5.44 15.60 1.29
CA ALA A 145 5.09 16.58 2.32
C ALA A 145 5.21 18.03 1.81
N GLY A 146 4.39 18.91 2.37
CA GLY A 146 4.45 20.36 2.25
C GLY A 146 4.23 21.02 3.62
N ASP A 147 3.72 22.25 3.64
CA ASP A 147 3.55 23.04 4.86
C ASP A 147 2.37 22.56 5.75
N ASP A 148 1.25 22.16 5.14
CA ASP A 148 -0.01 21.78 5.84
C ASP A 148 -0.36 20.27 5.72
N MET A 149 0.28 19.55 4.80
CA MET A 149 -0.15 18.20 4.40
C MET A 149 1.01 17.24 4.14
N ILE A 150 0.85 15.99 4.59
CA ILE A 150 1.69 14.84 4.25
C ILE A 150 0.80 13.75 3.65
N VAL A 151 1.24 13.17 2.53
CA VAL A 151 0.58 12.02 1.88
C VAL A 151 1.55 10.86 1.79
N ILE A 152 1.11 9.70 2.29
CA ILE A 152 1.81 8.42 2.24
C ILE A 152 1.09 7.54 1.23
N ALA A 153 1.78 7.12 0.15
CA ALA A 153 1.18 6.33 -0.92
C ALA A 153 1.89 4.98 -1.10
N PHE A 154 1.13 3.90 -1.29
CA PHE A 154 1.64 2.55 -1.52
C PHE A 154 1.24 2.01 -2.90
N ARG A 155 2.20 1.44 -3.63
CA ARG A 155 1.96 0.78 -4.92
C ARG A 155 1.21 -0.54 -4.72
N GLY A 156 0.35 -0.90 -5.68
CA GLY A 156 -0.22 -2.24 -5.76
C GLY A 156 0.70 -3.24 -6.45
N THR A 157 0.13 -4.35 -6.92
CA THR A 157 0.75 -5.22 -7.94
C THR A 157 0.59 -4.58 -9.32
N GLU A 158 1.53 -4.87 -10.23
CA GLU A 158 1.31 -4.60 -11.66
C GLU A 158 0.19 -5.48 -12.23
N PRO A 159 -0.53 -5.05 -13.28
CA PRO A 159 -1.71 -5.75 -13.80
C PRO A 159 -1.47 -7.23 -14.15
N GLU A 160 -0.27 -7.56 -14.64
CA GLU A 160 0.16 -8.91 -15.00
C GLU A 160 0.28 -9.80 -13.75
N GLN A 161 0.82 -9.23 -12.66
CA GLN A 161 1.11 -9.91 -11.40
C GLN A 161 -0.15 -10.08 -10.52
N VAL A 162 -1.25 -9.37 -10.81
CA VAL A 162 -2.53 -9.51 -10.09
C VAL A 162 -3.02 -10.97 -10.13
N ARG A 163 -2.85 -11.68 -11.26
CA ARG A 163 -3.31 -13.08 -11.40
C ARG A 163 -2.52 -14.06 -10.54
N ASP A 164 -1.21 -13.87 -10.45
CA ASP A 164 -0.35 -14.71 -9.61
C ASP A 164 -0.63 -14.44 -8.13
N TRP A 165 -0.77 -13.17 -7.74
CA TRP A 165 -1.19 -12.81 -6.38
C TRP A 165 -2.56 -13.37 -6.01
N LEU A 166 -3.52 -13.34 -6.93
CA LEU A 166 -4.87 -13.90 -6.74
C LEU A 166 -4.89 -15.43 -6.56
N SER A 167 -3.86 -16.13 -7.04
CA SER A 167 -3.70 -17.57 -6.85
C SER A 167 -3.22 -17.92 -5.43
N ASP A 168 -2.38 -17.08 -4.84
CA ASP A 168 -1.74 -17.29 -3.52
C ASP A 168 -2.46 -16.57 -2.34
N VAL A 169 -3.68 -16.06 -2.53
CA VAL A 169 -4.51 -15.41 -1.47
C VAL A 169 -4.80 -16.27 -0.23
N ASN A 170 -4.52 -17.57 -0.32
CA ASN A 170 -4.68 -18.54 0.77
C ASN A 170 -3.47 -18.59 1.72
N ALA A 171 -2.50 -17.67 1.60
CA ALA A 171 -1.35 -17.60 2.50
C ALA A 171 -1.80 -17.38 3.97
N PRO A 172 -1.03 -17.89 4.95
CA PRO A 172 -1.49 -17.97 6.34
C PRO A 172 -1.67 -16.60 6.97
N GLN A 173 -2.59 -16.54 7.95
CA GLN A 173 -2.70 -15.41 8.85
C GLN A 173 -1.55 -15.41 9.88
N VAL A 174 -0.90 -14.26 10.03
CA VAL A 174 0.05 -13.98 11.12
C VAL A 174 -0.52 -12.89 12.02
N ARG A 175 -0.02 -12.81 13.26
CA ARG A 175 -0.33 -11.66 14.13
C ARG A 175 0.19 -10.38 13.50
N GLU A 176 -0.57 -9.30 13.67
CA GLU A 176 -0.02 -7.96 13.49
C GLU A 176 0.94 -7.65 14.65
N HIS A 177 1.93 -6.77 14.47
CA HIS A 177 2.98 -6.50 15.45
C HIS A 177 2.56 -5.52 16.55
N SER A 178 1.55 -4.69 16.27
CA SER A 178 1.24 -3.48 17.05
C SER A 178 -0.17 -3.46 17.63
N CYS A 179 -1.03 -4.42 17.29
CA CYS A 179 -2.43 -4.44 17.71
C CYS A 179 -3.00 -5.87 17.86
N GLU A 180 -4.12 -6.01 18.57
CA GLU A 180 -4.79 -7.31 18.71
C GLU A 180 -5.52 -7.70 17.42
N GLY A 181 -4.92 -8.63 16.68
CA GLY A 181 -5.57 -9.30 15.57
C GLY A 181 -4.59 -10.04 14.67
N ARG A 182 -5.04 -10.35 13.46
CA ARG A 182 -4.25 -11.03 12.43
C ARG A 182 -4.41 -10.39 11.06
N VAL A 183 -3.43 -10.65 10.21
CA VAL A 183 -3.30 -10.13 8.85
C VAL A 183 -2.75 -11.20 7.91
N HIS A 184 -2.95 -11.03 6.60
CA HIS A 184 -2.37 -11.91 5.59
C HIS A 184 -0.84 -11.79 5.63
N TRP A 185 -0.11 -12.91 5.73
CA TRP A 185 1.36 -12.92 5.88
C TRP A 185 2.09 -12.07 4.84
N GLY A 186 1.62 -12.07 3.58
CA GLY A 186 2.22 -11.28 2.53
C GLY A 186 2.10 -9.77 2.75
N PHE A 187 0.98 -9.28 3.28
CA PHE A 187 0.81 -7.85 3.57
C PHE A 187 1.69 -7.42 4.75
N GLN A 188 1.78 -8.25 5.80
CA GLN A 188 2.67 -7.99 6.93
C GLN A 188 4.13 -7.90 6.47
N ARG A 189 4.61 -8.89 5.72
CA ARG A 189 5.99 -8.94 5.24
C ARG A 189 6.34 -7.80 4.27
N ALA A 190 5.40 -7.39 3.43
CA ALA A 190 5.58 -6.24 2.53
C ALA A 190 5.66 -4.93 3.32
N LEU A 191 4.75 -4.68 4.28
CA LEU A 191 4.80 -3.49 5.12
C LEU A 191 6.07 -3.46 5.99
N ASP A 192 6.42 -4.57 6.63
CA ASP A 192 7.62 -4.71 7.47
C ASP A 192 8.92 -4.34 6.75
N ALA A 193 8.98 -4.57 5.42
CA ALA A 193 10.15 -4.25 4.61
C ALA A 193 10.42 -2.74 4.49
N VAL A 194 9.39 -1.89 4.58
CA VAL A 194 9.49 -0.42 4.42
C VAL A 194 9.16 0.37 5.70
N TYR A 195 8.44 -0.20 6.65
CA TYR A 195 7.82 0.56 7.75
C TYR A 195 8.80 1.34 8.64
N SER A 196 9.98 0.79 8.92
CA SER A 196 10.96 1.47 9.78
C SER A 196 11.51 2.75 9.15
N GLU A 197 11.64 2.78 7.83
CA GLU A 197 12.15 3.94 7.09
C GLU A 197 11.03 4.94 6.77
N LEU A 198 9.85 4.42 6.41
CA LEU A 198 8.65 5.20 6.15
C LEU A 198 8.17 5.95 7.40
N SER A 199 8.08 5.28 8.55
CA SER A 199 7.74 5.95 9.82
C SER A 199 8.85 6.91 10.27
N GLY A 200 10.12 6.59 10.01
CA GLY A 200 11.25 7.51 10.25
C GLY A 200 11.08 8.81 9.46
N THR A 201 10.78 8.67 8.17
CA THR A 201 10.52 9.78 7.24
C THR A 201 9.28 10.59 7.63
N LEU A 202 8.20 9.95 8.10
CA LEU A 202 7.04 10.68 8.61
C LEU A 202 7.40 11.54 9.83
N ARG A 203 8.23 11.03 10.76
CA ARG A 203 8.72 11.81 11.91
C ARG A 203 9.74 12.90 11.53
N GLU A 204 10.36 12.79 10.36
CA GLU A 204 11.30 13.78 9.80
C GLU A 204 10.57 14.90 9.04
N PHE A 205 9.52 14.55 8.29
CA PHE A 205 8.74 15.49 7.48
C PHE A 205 7.58 16.14 8.24
N ARG A 206 7.14 15.57 9.38
CA ARG A 206 6.10 16.17 10.23
C ARG A 206 6.69 17.17 11.22
N ASP A 207 7.11 18.32 10.68
CA ASP A 207 7.72 19.44 11.39
C ASP A 207 6.75 20.61 11.68
N SER A 208 5.51 20.52 11.20
CA SER A 208 4.39 21.37 11.60
C SER A 208 3.21 20.51 12.11
N ASP A 209 2.05 21.12 12.36
CA ASP A 209 0.80 20.40 12.64
C ASP A 209 0.19 19.76 11.35
N GLN A 210 1.00 19.28 10.40
CA GLN A 210 0.52 18.75 9.11
C GLN A 210 -0.53 17.66 9.29
N THR A 211 -1.56 17.68 8.44
CA THR A 211 -2.50 16.57 8.25
C THR A 211 -1.80 15.38 7.60
N VAL A 212 -2.14 14.14 8.02
CA VAL A 212 -1.48 12.92 7.50
C VAL A 212 -2.47 12.02 6.77
N TRP A 213 -2.30 11.85 5.47
CA TRP A 213 -3.19 11.05 4.62
C TRP A 213 -2.48 9.79 4.13
N VAL A 214 -3.17 8.66 4.14
CA VAL A 214 -2.61 7.38 3.68
C VAL A 214 -3.46 6.84 2.53
N THR A 215 -2.81 6.51 1.41
CA THR A 215 -3.50 6.09 0.18
C THR A 215 -2.83 4.89 -0.49
N GLY A 216 -3.59 4.12 -1.26
CA GLY A 216 -3.05 2.99 -2.00
C GLY A 216 -4.08 2.23 -2.83
N HIS A 217 -3.58 1.56 -3.86
CA HIS A 217 -4.37 0.77 -4.80
C HIS A 217 -4.10 -0.73 -4.67
N SER A 218 -5.13 -1.58 -4.79
CA SER A 218 -4.97 -3.04 -4.76
C SER A 218 -4.27 -3.51 -3.48
N LEU A 219 -3.21 -4.34 -3.60
CA LEU A 219 -2.20 -4.62 -2.57
C LEU A 219 -1.81 -3.36 -1.77
N GLY A 220 -1.51 -2.25 -2.44
CA GLY A 220 -1.13 -0.99 -1.81
C GLY A 220 -2.22 -0.41 -0.93
N GLY A 221 -3.50 -0.65 -1.26
CA GLY A 221 -4.63 -0.33 -0.38
C GLY A 221 -4.63 -1.15 0.91
N ALA A 222 -4.20 -2.41 0.87
CA ALA A 222 -4.00 -3.22 2.07
C ALA A 222 -2.79 -2.75 2.89
N LEU A 223 -1.68 -2.37 2.23
CA LEU A 223 -0.52 -1.79 2.90
C LEU A 223 -0.85 -0.42 3.53
N ALA A 224 -1.62 0.42 2.87
CA ALA A 224 -2.10 1.71 3.39
C ALA A 224 -2.94 1.54 4.67
N MET A 225 -3.90 0.59 4.67
CA MET A 225 -4.69 0.29 5.85
C MET A 225 -3.83 -0.22 7.02
N LEU A 226 -2.87 -1.11 6.77
CA LEU A 226 -1.98 -1.62 7.82
C LEU A 226 -0.96 -0.58 8.30
N ALA A 227 -0.47 0.29 7.42
CA ALA A 227 0.42 1.39 7.78
C ALA A 227 -0.29 2.37 8.73
N ALA A 228 -1.52 2.77 8.41
CA ALA A 228 -2.34 3.60 9.29
C ALA A 228 -2.64 2.91 10.64
N ALA A 229 -2.95 1.61 10.61
CA ALA A 229 -3.17 0.83 11.84
C ALA A 229 -1.92 0.84 12.74
N ARG A 230 -0.74 0.60 12.15
CA ARG A 230 0.53 0.55 12.89
C ARG A 230 0.97 1.93 13.40
N LEU A 231 0.80 2.97 12.59
CA LEU A 231 1.05 4.36 12.97
C LEU A 231 0.22 4.74 14.21
N HIS A 232 -1.07 4.39 14.24
CA HIS A 232 -1.92 4.67 15.39
C HIS A 232 -1.57 3.80 16.61
N PHE A 233 -1.50 2.47 16.46
CA PHE A 233 -1.42 1.55 17.60
C PHE A 233 -0.02 1.36 18.20
N ALA A 234 1.07 1.72 17.50
CA ALA A 234 2.43 1.66 18.03
C ALA A 234 3.20 2.98 18.03
N ASP A 235 2.90 3.92 17.11
CA ASP A 235 3.62 5.19 17.01
C ASP A 235 2.82 6.41 17.53
N ASP A 236 1.60 6.19 18.05
CA ASP A 236 0.65 7.20 18.54
C ASP A 236 0.27 8.28 17.49
N VAL A 237 0.39 7.93 16.20
CA VAL A 237 0.04 8.79 15.06
C VAL A 237 -1.28 8.33 14.45
N LEU A 238 -2.38 8.97 14.85
CA LEU A 238 -3.65 8.85 14.13
C LEU A 238 -3.54 9.61 12.80
N ALA A 239 -3.65 8.89 11.67
CA ALA A 239 -3.74 9.50 10.36
C ALA A 239 -5.10 10.18 10.16
N ASP A 240 -5.12 11.32 9.47
CA ASP A 240 -6.31 12.14 9.30
C ASP A 240 -7.33 11.55 8.33
N GLY A 241 -6.86 10.77 7.35
CA GLY A 241 -7.72 9.92 6.54
C GLY A 241 -6.97 8.85 5.78
N VAL A 242 -7.68 7.77 5.49
CA VAL A 242 -7.15 6.58 4.82
C VAL A 242 -8.07 6.21 3.67
N TYR A 243 -7.56 6.33 2.44
CA TYR A 243 -8.35 6.24 1.21
C TYR A 243 -7.76 5.16 0.31
N THR A 244 -8.52 4.10 0.08
CA THR A 244 -7.98 2.92 -0.62
C THR A 244 -8.88 2.50 -1.77
N PHE A 245 -8.28 2.04 -2.88
CA PHE A 245 -8.96 1.74 -4.13
C PHE A 245 -8.71 0.27 -4.48
N GLY A 246 -9.77 -0.53 -4.64
CA GLY A 246 -9.63 -1.97 -4.92
C GLY A 246 -8.99 -2.79 -3.80
N GLN A 247 -9.02 -2.31 -2.54
CA GLN A 247 -8.36 -2.97 -1.41
C GLN A 247 -8.92 -4.40 -1.17
N PRO A 248 -8.07 -5.44 -1.06
CA PRO A 248 -8.46 -6.79 -0.63
C PRO A 248 -8.70 -6.89 0.88
N ARG A 249 -9.44 -7.90 1.36
CA ARG A 249 -9.66 -8.13 2.80
C ARG A 249 -8.31 -8.31 3.50
N THR A 250 -7.99 -7.40 4.38
CA THR A 250 -6.60 -7.20 4.85
C THR A 250 -6.32 -7.92 6.16
N CYS A 251 -7.32 -8.03 7.04
CA CYS A 251 -7.17 -8.45 8.44
C CYS A 251 -8.27 -9.40 8.91
N ASP A 252 -8.11 -9.98 10.11
CA ASP A 252 -9.12 -10.77 10.80
C ASP A 252 -10.20 -9.88 11.45
N PRO A 253 -11.35 -10.44 11.87
CA PRO A 253 -12.42 -9.66 12.47
C PRO A 253 -12.05 -8.94 13.78
N ALA A 254 -10.92 -9.23 14.42
CA ALA A 254 -10.49 -8.54 15.64
C ALA A 254 -9.86 -7.18 15.31
N LEU A 255 -8.83 -7.18 14.45
CA LEU A 255 -8.20 -5.94 13.98
C LEU A 255 -9.20 -5.08 13.21
N ALA A 256 -10.08 -5.66 12.38
CA ALA A 256 -11.12 -4.89 11.70
C ALA A 256 -11.93 -4.01 12.67
N ARG A 257 -12.41 -4.57 13.79
CA ARG A 257 -13.19 -3.81 14.79
C ARG A 257 -12.36 -2.75 15.53
N ALA A 258 -11.11 -3.05 15.87
CA ALA A 258 -10.23 -2.07 16.53
C ALA A 258 -9.95 -0.88 15.60
N TYR A 259 -9.72 -1.16 14.31
CA TYR A 259 -9.50 -0.16 13.28
C TYR A 259 -10.75 0.70 13.03
N GLU A 260 -11.93 0.07 12.94
CA GLU A 260 -13.22 0.77 12.77
C GLU A 260 -13.51 1.75 13.92
N GLN A 261 -13.10 1.41 15.16
CA GLN A 261 -13.24 2.28 16.32
C GLN A 261 -12.26 3.47 16.31
N ALA A 262 -11.04 3.27 15.82
CA ALA A 262 -10.02 4.33 15.73
C ALA A 262 -10.22 5.28 14.53
N PHE A 263 -10.62 4.75 13.37
CA PHE A 263 -10.70 5.48 12.11
C PHE A 263 -12.15 5.81 11.67
N GLN A 264 -13.09 5.89 12.61
CA GLN A 264 -14.47 6.28 12.34
C GLN A 264 -14.53 7.66 11.67
N GLY A 265 -15.06 7.74 10.45
CA GLY A 265 -15.10 8.98 9.66
C GLY A 265 -13.77 9.41 9.06
N ARG A 266 -12.74 8.56 9.11
CA ARG A 266 -11.41 8.78 8.50
C ARG A 266 -11.05 7.70 7.47
N MET A 267 -11.55 6.47 7.61
CA MET A 267 -11.39 5.40 6.61
C MET A 267 -12.43 5.50 5.49
N TYR A 268 -12.01 5.37 4.22
CA TYR A 268 -12.88 5.33 3.05
C TYR A 268 -12.39 4.32 2.00
N ARG A 269 -13.21 3.30 1.72
CA ARG A 269 -12.83 2.13 0.93
C ARG A 269 -13.57 2.08 -0.42
N PHE A 270 -12.90 2.39 -1.51
CA PHE A 270 -13.50 2.45 -2.85
C PHE A 270 -13.44 1.09 -3.55
N VAL A 271 -14.57 0.65 -4.09
CA VAL A 271 -14.71 -0.60 -4.84
C VAL A 271 -15.45 -0.31 -6.15
N ASN A 272 -14.84 -0.63 -7.28
CA ASN A 272 -15.39 -0.39 -8.60
C ASN A 272 -16.14 -1.62 -9.13
N ASN A 273 -17.43 -1.44 -9.46
CA ASN A 273 -18.29 -2.41 -10.12
C ASN A 273 -18.10 -3.86 -9.63
N ASN A 274 -17.44 -4.70 -10.44
CA ASN A 274 -17.22 -6.14 -10.22
C ASN A 274 -15.76 -6.50 -9.86
N ASP A 275 -15.00 -5.56 -9.27
CA ASP A 275 -13.64 -5.79 -8.76
C ASP A 275 -13.58 -7.05 -7.86
N ILE A 276 -12.80 -8.04 -8.29
CA ILE A 276 -12.65 -9.34 -7.63
C ILE A 276 -11.55 -9.31 -6.55
N VAL A 277 -10.55 -8.43 -6.66
CA VAL A 277 -9.49 -8.27 -5.65
C VAL A 277 -10.09 -7.72 -4.36
N ALA A 278 -11.05 -6.80 -4.48
CA ALA A 278 -11.87 -6.31 -3.39
C ALA A 278 -12.75 -7.39 -2.71
N GLN A 279 -12.76 -8.63 -3.21
CA GLN A 279 -13.56 -9.75 -2.71
C GLN A 279 -12.73 -10.93 -2.16
N VAL A 280 -11.40 -10.80 -2.07
CA VAL A 280 -10.49 -11.83 -1.52
C VAL A 280 -9.56 -11.27 -0.43
N PRO A 281 -8.97 -12.10 0.45
CA PRO A 281 -9.32 -13.49 0.71
C PRO A 281 -10.73 -13.61 1.34
N PRO A 282 -11.33 -14.81 1.44
CA PRO A 282 -12.73 -14.97 1.82
C PRO A 282 -13.03 -14.75 3.32
N GLU A 283 -14.28 -14.40 3.60
CA GLU A 283 -14.87 -14.47 4.95
C GLU A 283 -15.11 -15.93 5.37
N PRO A 284 -15.23 -16.25 6.68
CA PRO A 284 -15.17 -15.37 7.85
C PRO A 284 -13.75 -15.16 8.41
N LEU A 285 -12.73 -15.79 7.80
CA LEU A 285 -11.35 -15.73 8.28
C LEU A 285 -10.78 -14.31 8.19
N TYR A 286 -11.04 -13.63 7.07
CA TYR A 286 -10.72 -12.23 6.86
C TYR A 286 -11.99 -11.37 6.85
N ARG A 287 -11.84 -10.07 7.12
CA ARG A 287 -12.91 -9.08 7.14
C ARG A 287 -12.42 -7.77 6.48
N HIS A 288 -13.35 -7.04 5.86
CA HIS A 288 -13.14 -5.64 5.49
C HIS A 288 -13.43 -4.72 6.66
N VAL A 289 -12.63 -3.67 6.81
CA VAL A 289 -13.08 -2.48 7.56
C VAL A 289 -14.25 -1.82 6.80
N SER A 290 -15.21 -1.28 7.55
CA SER A 290 -16.39 -0.62 7.00
C SER A 290 -16.08 0.77 6.38
N GLU A 291 -17.13 1.54 6.03
CA GLU A 291 -17.07 2.70 5.11
C GLU A 291 -16.63 2.37 3.67
N VAL A 292 -17.36 1.44 3.03
CA VAL A 292 -17.27 1.22 1.59
C VAL A 292 -17.94 2.36 0.80
N ARG A 293 -17.36 2.71 -0.35
CA ARG A 293 -17.91 3.58 -1.40
C ARG A 293 -17.91 2.79 -2.70
N HIS A 294 -19.08 2.31 -3.11
CA HIS A 294 -19.20 1.50 -4.33
C HIS A 294 -19.38 2.40 -5.55
N ILE A 295 -18.61 2.15 -6.60
CA ILE A 295 -18.81 2.79 -7.91
C ILE A 295 -19.64 1.82 -8.74
N ASP A 296 -20.85 2.21 -9.15
CA ASP A 296 -21.70 1.34 -9.96
C ASP A 296 -21.27 1.29 -11.44
N ALA A 297 -21.84 0.35 -12.22
CA ALA A 297 -21.58 0.20 -13.65
C ALA A 297 -21.87 1.47 -14.51
N GLY A 298 -22.56 2.46 -13.95
CA GLY A 298 -22.75 3.78 -14.56
C GLY A 298 -21.72 4.83 -14.12
N GLY A 299 -20.65 4.43 -13.43
CA GLY A 299 -19.61 5.29 -12.88
C GLY A 299 -20.03 6.08 -11.64
N ARG A 300 -21.20 5.81 -11.03
CA ARG A 300 -21.71 6.63 -9.92
C ARG A 300 -21.21 6.13 -8.57
N ILE A 301 -20.60 7.03 -7.81
CA ILE A 301 -20.16 6.78 -6.43
C ILE A 301 -21.38 6.74 -5.51
N ARG A 302 -21.58 5.62 -4.82
CA ARG A 302 -22.64 5.40 -3.85
C ARG A 302 -22.08 5.58 -2.44
N GLU A 303 -22.41 6.72 -1.84
CA GLU A 303 -21.92 7.11 -0.51
C GLU A 303 -22.55 6.30 0.64
N LYS A 304 -23.77 5.80 0.44
CA LYS A 304 -24.45 4.95 1.41
C LYS A 304 -24.05 3.49 1.18
N PRO A 305 -23.62 2.73 2.21
CA PRO A 305 -23.37 1.31 2.06
C PRO A 305 -24.65 0.61 1.60
N MET A 306 -24.51 -0.38 0.71
CA MET A 306 -25.67 -1.13 0.23
C MET A 306 -26.36 -1.85 1.40
N SER A 307 -27.66 -1.64 1.55
CA SER A 307 -28.49 -2.41 2.47
C SER A 307 -28.36 -3.90 2.12
N VAL A 308 -27.81 -4.71 3.02
CA VAL A 308 -27.48 -6.13 2.81
C VAL A 308 -28.68 -6.95 2.30
N LEU A 309 -29.89 -6.50 2.59
CA LEU A 309 -31.16 -7.09 2.15
C LEU A 309 -31.47 -6.95 0.63
N GLY A 310 -30.69 -6.16 -0.13
CA GLY A 310 -30.97 -5.85 -1.53
C GLY A 310 -29.89 -6.24 -2.54
N GLY A 311 -28.79 -6.88 -2.11
CA GLY A 311 -27.60 -7.15 -2.95
C GLY A 311 -27.29 -8.62 -3.21
N LEU A 312 -28.25 -9.53 -2.98
CA LEU A 312 -28.00 -10.99 -2.97
C LEU A 312 -28.68 -11.76 -4.13
N THR A 313 -29.18 -11.08 -5.17
CA THR A 313 -29.86 -11.72 -6.31
C THR A 313 -29.06 -11.74 -7.62
N ASP A 314 -28.14 -10.80 -7.82
CA ASP A 314 -27.61 -10.50 -9.16
C ASP A 314 -26.21 -11.12 -9.43
N SER A 315 -25.79 -12.11 -8.62
CA SER A 315 -24.50 -12.81 -8.80
C SER A 315 -24.48 -14.22 -8.20
N PHE A 316 -25.54 -15.03 -8.37
CA PHE A 316 -25.50 -16.45 -7.97
C PHE A 316 -26.37 -17.42 -8.80
N GLU A 317 -26.34 -17.30 -10.14
CA GLU A 317 -26.74 -18.40 -11.04
C GLU A 317 -25.56 -18.83 -11.92
N GLY A 318 -25.22 -20.13 -11.87
CA GLY A 318 -24.42 -20.82 -12.88
C GLY A 318 -22.94 -20.42 -13.02
N HIS A 319 -22.04 -21.09 -12.27
CA HIS A 319 -21.25 -22.21 -12.83
C HIS A 319 -20.23 -22.77 -11.82
N THR A 320 -20.07 -24.10 -11.80
CA THR A 320 -19.03 -24.79 -11.03
C THR A 320 -17.72 -24.87 -11.83
N ALA A 321 -17.01 -23.75 -11.94
CA ALA A 321 -15.64 -23.69 -12.45
C ALA A 321 -14.90 -22.50 -11.81
N ASP A 322 -13.75 -22.77 -11.16
CA ASP A 322 -12.73 -21.84 -10.66
C ASP A 322 -13.13 -20.41 -10.29
N VAL A 323 -13.57 -20.24 -9.02
CA VAL A 323 -13.75 -18.95 -8.33
C VAL A 323 -12.49 -18.06 -8.36
N PHE A 324 -11.31 -18.64 -8.63
CA PHE A 324 -10.01 -17.97 -8.68
C PHE A 324 -9.52 -17.68 -10.12
N SER A 325 -10.39 -17.75 -11.13
CA SER A 325 -10.07 -17.40 -12.52
C SER A 325 -10.77 -16.09 -12.96
N PRO A 326 -10.18 -14.90 -12.74
CA PRO A 326 -10.78 -13.63 -13.15
C PRO A 326 -11.04 -13.55 -14.66
N GLY A 327 -12.28 -13.19 -15.00
CA GLY A 327 -12.61 -12.67 -16.33
C GLY A 327 -11.90 -11.32 -16.58
N ALA A 328 -11.73 -10.97 -17.85
CA ALA A 328 -11.01 -9.74 -18.23
C ALA A 328 -11.66 -8.46 -17.66
N ASP A 329 -12.99 -8.39 -17.64
CA ASP A 329 -13.73 -7.26 -17.08
C ASP A 329 -13.42 -7.03 -15.59
N ALA A 330 -13.36 -8.09 -14.77
CA ALA A 330 -13.09 -7.96 -13.34
C ALA A 330 -11.67 -7.44 -13.03
N LEU A 331 -10.71 -7.66 -13.93
CA LEU A 331 -9.36 -7.08 -13.84
C LEU A 331 -9.29 -5.66 -14.41
N ARG A 332 -10.05 -5.35 -15.47
CA ARG A 332 -10.17 -3.98 -16.02
C ARG A 332 -10.82 -3.06 -15.00
N ASP A 333 -11.92 -3.49 -14.38
CA ASP A 333 -12.65 -2.73 -13.37
C ASP A 333 -11.78 -2.52 -12.11
N HIS A 334 -10.87 -3.47 -11.80
CA HIS A 334 -9.84 -3.36 -10.78
C HIS A 334 -8.65 -2.43 -11.17
N SER A 335 -8.54 -1.94 -12.40
CA SER A 335 -7.40 -1.07 -12.77
C SER A 335 -7.50 0.31 -12.12
N MET A 336 -6.38 0.85 -11.63
CA MET A 336 -6.35 2.18 -11.00
C MET A 336 -6.80 3.30 -11.97
N ASN A 337 -6.59 3.11 -13.27
CA ASN A 337 -7.10 4.02 -14.30
C ASN A 337 -8.63 3.99 -14.39
N ALA A 338 -9.31 2.84 -14.22
CA ALA A 338 -10.77 2.79 -14.15
C ALA A 338 -11.33 3.55 -12.93
N TYR A 339 -10.73 3.35 -11.75
CA TYR A 339 -11.04 4.14 -10.55
C TYR A 339 -10.89 5.65 -10.79
N ILE A 340 -9.78 6.08 -11.41
CA ILE A 340 -9.54 7.50 -11.73
C ILE A 340 -10.54 8.03 -12.76
N THR A 341 -10.88 7.29 -13.82
CA THR A 341 -11.86 7.73 -14.82
C THR A 341 -13.22 8.05 -14.19
N HIS A 342 -13.67 7.24 -13.24
CA HIS A 342 -14.93 7.51 -12.52
C HIS A 342 -14.81 8.70 -11.54
N LEU A 343 -13.68 8.86 -10.84
CA LEU A 343 -13.43 9.98 -9.93
C LEU A 343 -13.24 11.32 -10.66
N ASP A 344 -12.56 11.33 -11.80
CA ASP A 344 -12.39 12.48 -12.70
C ASP A 344 -13.69 12.90 -13.40
N ALA A 345 -14.68 12.01 -13.48
CA ALA A 345 -16.03 12.31 -13.95
C ALA A 345 -16.95 12.82 -12.81
N ALA A 346 -16.80 12.28 -11.59
CA ALA A 346 -17.63 12.62 -10.44
C ALA A 346 -17.21 13.91 -9.70
N ALA A 347 -16.03 14.46 -10.01
CA ALA A 347 -15.50 15.71 -9.44
C ALA A 347 -15.54 16.90 -10.40
N ARG A 348 -16.43 16.87 -11.41
CA ARG A 348 -16.72 17.96 -12.37
C ARG A 348 -18.11 18.55 -12.12
#